data_AF-A0A2J0YTU5-F1
#
_entry.id   AF-A0A2J0YTU5-F1
#
_cell.length_a   1.000
_cell.length_b   1.000
_cell.length_c   1.000
_cell.angle_alpha   90.00
_cell.angle_beta   90.00
_cell.angle_gamma   90.00
#
_symmetry.space_group_name_H-M   'P 1'
#
loop_
_entity.id
_entity.type
_entity.pdbx_description
1 polymer ?
#
loop_
_entity_poly.entity_id
_entity_poly.type
_entity_poly.pdbx_seq_one_letter_code
_entity_poly.pdbx_strand_id
1 'polypeptide(L)'
;MFPSPCEPGDDIFVKLPPPLKLRDRRRLDDESMAQLLEERGSDRVLRKLVGREIVATERLGYPRVGVIVDTETTGLDHRKDEVIEIGAVAFTFDDEGDIGDVTGLFGGLQKPTVPIPPEITRLTEITDEMVAGQMIDVGLLGALIDPADVVIAHNARFDRPFCEAFSSMSEIYQWEEADRPLKRLTAFDRYEAGSGSH
;
A
#
# COMPACT_ATOMS: atom_id res chain seq x y z
N MET A 1 73.57 -9.06 25.61
CA MET A 1 73.61 -10.14 24.60
C MET A 1 72.20 -10.69 24.55
N PHE A 2 71.39 -10.21 23.61
CA PHE A 2 69.95 -10.48 23.54
C PHE A 2 69.70 -11.82 22.83
N PRO A 3 68.72 -12.63 23.27
CA PRO A 3 68.40 -13.91 22.64
C PRO A 3 67.51 -13.73 21.37
N SER A 4 67.66 -14.67 20.44
CA SER A 4 67.02 -14.75 19.12
C SER A 4 65.50 -15.02 19.17
N PRO A 5 64.75 -14.73 18.08
CA PRO A 5 63.31 -14.93 18.02
C PRO A 5 62.90 -16.40 17.75
N CYS A 6 61.72 -16.73 18.27
CA CYS A 6 61.02 -18.02 18.22
C CYS A 6 60.35 -18.26 16.84
N GLU A 7 60.29 -19.51 16.39
CA GLU A 7 59.69 -19.91 15.11
C GLU A 7 58.16 -19.85 15.10
N PRO A 8 57.51 -19.60 13.94
CA PRO A 8 56.05 -19.58 13.82
C PRO A 8 55.48 -21.00 13.72
N GLY A 9 54.53 -21.32 14.60
CA GLY A 9 53.82 -22.60 14.66
C GLY A 9 52.61 -22.70 13.72
N ASP A 10 52.46 -23.91 13.18
CA ASP A 10 51.27 -24.65 12.73
C ASP A 10 50.07 -23.90 12.11
N ASP A 11 50.01 -23.97 10.77
CA ASP A 11 48.82 -23.68 9.97
C ASP A 11 47.67 -24.67 10.26
N ILE A 12 46.54 -24.15 10.74
CA ILE A 12 45.31 -24.91 10.96
C ILE A 12 44.59 -25.09 9.61
N PHE A 13 44.73 -26.28 8.99
CA PHE A 13 43.99 -26.63 7.78
C PHE A 13 42.51 -26.91 8.08
N VAL A 14 41.62 -25.98 7.71
CA VAL A 14 40.17 -26.22 7.69
C VAL A 14 39.79 -26.94 6.39
N LYS A 15 39.44 -28.23 6.51
CA LYS A 15 38.96 -29.04 5.38
C LYS A 15 37.50 -28.68 5.07
N LEU A 16 37.29 -27.93 3.98
CA LEU A 16 35.93 -27.65 3.48
C LEU A 16 35.24 -28.96 3.07
N PRO A 17 33.95 -29.16 3.40
CA PRO A 17 33.21 -30.33 2.97
C PRO A 17 33.04 -30.34 1.45
N PRO A 18 32.97 -31.52 0.81
CA PRO A 18 32.83 -31.62 -0.64
C PRO A 18 31.53 -30.93 -1.10
N PRO A 19 31.52 -30.31 -2.30
CA PRO A 19 30.34 -29.65 -2.81
C PRO A 19 29.19 -30.66 -2.93
N LEU A 20 28.05 -30.33 -2.32
CA LEU A 20 26.83 -31.09 -2.45
C LEU A 20 26.48 -31.20 -3.94
N LYS A 21 26.49 -32.44 -4.47
CA LYS A 21 26.05 -32.71 -5.84
C LYS A 21 24.59 -32.26 -5.95
N LEU A 22 24.33 -31.22 -6.75
CA LEU A 22 22.98 -30.81 -7.12
C LEU A 22 22.31 -32.01 -7.81
N ARG A 23 21.52 -32.77 -7.05
CA ARG A 23 20.64 -33.80 -7.60
C ARG A 23 19.53 -33.09 -8.38
N ASP A 24 19.22 -33.64 -9.56
CA ASP A 24 18.21 -33.18 -10.52
C ASP A 24 17.14 -32.27 -9.92
N ARG A 25 17.34 -30.96 -10.09
CA ARG A 25 16.28 -29.97 -9.89
C ARG A 25 15.27 -30.22 -11.00
N ARG A 26 14.22 -31.00 -10.70
CA ARG A 26 12.93 -30.78 -11.36
C ARG A 26 12.67 -29.29 -11.21
N ARG A 27 12.65 -28.55 -12.33
CA ARG A 27 12.17 -27.16 -12.32
C ARG A 27 10.69 -27.25 -11.96
N LEU A 28 10.39 -27.11 -10.69
CA LEU A 28 9.05 -26.81 -10.24
C LEU A 28 8.71 -25.44 -10.84
N ASP A 29 7.53 -25.32 -11.42
CA ASP A 29 7.00 -24.02 -11.83
C ASP A 29 6.80 -23.11 -10.62
N ASP A 30 6.66 -21.82 -10.86
CA ASP A 30 6.62 -20.80 -9.82
C ASP A 30 5.47 -21.03 -8.81
N GLU A 31 4.34 -21.61 -9.25
CA GLU A 31 3.20 -21.91 -8.37
C GLU A 31 3.48 -23.13 -7.48
N SER A 32 4.10 -24.16 -8.02
CA SER A 32 4.56 -25.31 -7.23
C SER A 32 5.63 -24.92 -6.19
N MET A 33 6.50 -23.96 -6.53
CA MET A 33 7.48 -23.41 -5.58
C MET A 33 6.82 -22.52 -4.51
N ALA A 34 5.83 -21.72 -4.91
CA ALA A 34 5.02 -20.90 -4.00
C ALA A 34 4.33 -21.78 -2.95
N GLN A 35 3.64 -22.85 -3.37
CA GLN A 35 2.94 -23.76 -2.45
C GLN A 35 3.90 -24.40 -1.44
N LEU A 36 5.08 -24.84 -1.89
CA LEU A 36 6.08 -25.45 -1.00
C LEU A 36 6.58 -24.49 0.08
N LEU A 37 6.68 -23.20 -0.22
CA LEU A 37 7.08 -22.16 0.73
C LEU A 37 5.94 -21.85 1.71
N GLU A 38 4.69 -21.81 1.24
CA GLU A 38 3.51 -21.61 2.09
C GLU A 38 3.31 -22.78 3.07
N GLU A 39 3.46 -24.03 2.62
CA GLU A 39 3.33 -25.22 3.46
C GLU A 39 4.37 -25.27 4.59
N ARG A 40 5.55 -24.68 4.38
CA ARG A 40 6.60 -24.61 5.40
C ARG A 40 6.30 -23.57 6.48
N GLY A 41 5.42 -22.62 6.21
CA GLY A 41 4.98 -21.59 7.15
C GLY A 41 6.07 -20.60 7.60
N SER A 42 7.27 -20.66 7.04
CA SER A 42 8.38 -19.76 7.34
C SER A 42 8.37 -18.47 6.52
N ASP A 43 7.68 -18.49 5.39
CA ASP A 43 7.72 -17.43 4.39
C ASP A 43 6.29 -17.00 4.03
N ARG A 44 6.07 -15.69 3.87
CA ARG A 44 4.84 -15.16 3.27
C ARG A 44 5.05 -15.07 1.76
N VAL A 45 4.43 -15.97 1.02
CA VAL A 45 4.51 -15.96 -0.44
C VAL A 45 3.54 -14.94 -1.01
N LEU A 46 4.07 -13.96 -1.73
CA LEU A 46 3.28 -12.98 -2.45
C LEU A 46 3.17 -13.42 -3.91
N ARG A 47 1.93 -13.63 -4.37
CA ARG A 47 1.66 -13.87 -5.79
C ARG A 47 1.60 -12.54 -6.52
N LYS A 48 2.03 -12.55 -7.78
CA LYS A 48 1.91 -11.38 -8.66
C LYS A 48 0.44 -10.96 -8.68
N LEU A 49 0.19 -9.71 -8.32
CA LEU A 49 -1.15 -9.14 -8.40
C LEU A 49 -1.57 -9.14 -9.88
N VAL A 50 -2.61 -9.90 -10.20
CA VAL A 50 -3.28 -9.79 -11.50
C VAL A 50 -4.29 -8.67 -11.35
N GLY A 51 -4.17 -7.61 -12.15
CA GLY A 51 -5.14 -6.51 -12.14
C GLY A 51 -6.55 -7.06 -12.32
N ARG A 52 -7.45 -6.75 -11.39
CA ARG A 52 -8.86 -7.10 -11.54
C ARG A 52 -9.47 -6.14 -12.56
N GLU A 53 -10.09 -6.69 -13.60
CA GLU A 53 -10.84 -5.87 -14.57
C GLU A 53 -12.01 -5.19 -13.85
N ILE A 54 -12.30 -3.94 -14.25
CA ILE A 54 -13.51 -3.24 -13.81
C ILE A 54 -14.72 -4.02 -14.34
N VAL A 55 -15.53 -4.55 -13.44
CA VAL A 55 -16.69 -5.37 -13.83
C VAL A 55 -17.88 -4.44 -14.05
N ALA A 56 -18.48 -4.50 -15.24
CA ALA A 56 -19.64 -3.67 -15.60
C ALA A 56 -20.96 -4.11 -14.91
N THR A 57 -20.95 -5.28 -14.27
CA THR A 57 -22.11 -5.84 -13.56
C THR A 57 -21.63 -6.41 -12.24
N GLU A 58 -22.01 -5.74 -11.16
CA GLU A 58 -21.65 -6.11 -9.80
C GLU A 58 -22.23 -7.49 -9.45
N ARG A 59 -21.42 -8.33 -8.81
CA ARG A 59 -21.91 -9.58 -8.22
C ARG A 59 -22.94 -9.30 -7.13
N LEU A 60 -24.06 -10.02 -7.20
CA LEU A 60 -25.04 -10.05 -6.12
C LEU A 60 -24.39 -10.59 -4.84
N GLY A 61 -24.73 -9.98 -3.70
CA GLY A 61 -24.24 -10.39 -2.37
C GLY A 61 -23.29 -9.39 -1.70
N TYR A 62 -22.80 -8.38 -2.43
CA TYR A 62 -21.87 -7.36 -1.91
C TYR A 62 -22.51 -5.97 -1.96
N PRO A 63 -23.46 -5.65 -1.05
CA PRO A 63 -24.26 -4.43 -1.12
C PRO A 63 -23.51 -3.14 -0.74
N ARG A 64 -22.28 -3.25 -0.21
CA ARG A 64 -21.50 -2.11 0.27
C ARG A 64 -20.45 -1.69 -0.75
N VAL A 65 -20.08 -0.41 -0.72
CA VAL A 65 -19.03 0.16 -1.57
C VAL A 65 -17.88 0.65 -0.70
N GLY A 66 -16.67 0.17 -0.98
CA GLY A 66 -15.45 0.65 -0.37
C GLY A 66 -14.58 1.34 -1.42
N VAL A 67 -13.78 2.31 -0.99
CA VAL A 67 -12.76 2.95 -1.84
C VAL A 67 -11.42 2.90 -1.14
N ILE A 68 -10.38 2.44 -1.83
CA ILE A 68 -9.00 2.61 -1.40
C ILE A 68 -8.44 3.85 -2.10
N VAL A 69 -7.80 4.75 -1.35
CA VAL A 69 -7.13 5.94 -1.88
C VAL A 69 -5.67 5.96 -1.45
N ASP A 70 -4.84 6.58 -2.29
CA ASP A 70 -3.42 6.83 -2.06
C ASP A 70 -3.02 8.15 -2.71
N THR A 71 -2.14 8.91 -2.08
CA THR A 71 -1.69 10.21 -2.58
C THR A 71 -0.18 10.33 -2.58
N GLU A 72 0.34 10.94 -3.64
CA GLU A 72 1.72 11.41 -3.68
C GLU A 72 1.71 12.94 -3.60
N THR A 73 2.65 13.52 -2.85
CA THR A 73 2.67 14.97 -2.58
C THR A 73 4.08 15.53 -2.65
N THR A 74 4.20 16.86 -2.70
CA THR A 74 5.49 17.55 -2.66
C THR A 74 6.22 17.47 -1.32
N GLY A 75 5.68 16.78 -0.30
CA GLY A 75 6.29 16.68 1.02
C GLY A 75 5.49 15.86 2.04
N LEU A 76 5.51 16.26 3.31
CA LEU A 76 4.89 15.52 4.43
C LEU A 76 3.95 16.37 5.29
N ASP A 77 3.87 17.69 5.06
CA ASP A 77 3.07 18.63 5.82
C ASP A 77 1.93 19.19 4.95
N HIS A 78 0.73 18.64 5.13
CA HIS A 78 -0.49 19.02 4.39
C HIS A 78 -0.85 20.51 4.47
N ARG A 79 -0.27 21.28 5.38
CA ARG A 79 -0.52 22.72 5.49
C ARG A 79 0.26 23.54 4.46
N LYS A 80 1.28 22.97 3.83
CA LYS A 80 2.17 23.66 2.90
C LYS A 80 2.52 22.86 1.65
N ASP A 81 2.47 21.53 1.74
CA ASP A 81 2.80 20.64 0.63
C ASP A 81 1.53 20.35 -0.18
N GLU A 82 1.70 20.00 -1.45
CA GLU A 82 0.61 19.89 -2.43
C GLU A 82 0.53 18.47 -3.00
N VAL A 83 -0.68 17.99 -3.30
CA VAL A 83 -0.88 16.72 -4.00
C VAL A 83 -0.38 16.83 -5.43
N ILE A 84 0.36 15.82 -5.87
CA ILE A 84 0.89 15.68 -7.24
C ILE A 84 0.31 14.45 -7.96
N GLU A 85 -0.17 13.45 -7.22
CA GLU A 85 -0.93 12.31 -7.74
C GLU A 85 -2.00 11.87 -6.73
N ILE A 86 -3.13 11.39 -7.24
CA ILE A 86 -4.09 10.61 -6.47
C ILE A 86 -4.49 9.36 -7.25
N GLY A 87 -4.45 8.22 -6.56
CA GLY A 87 -5.00 6.95 -7.02
C GLY A 87 -6.22 6.58 -6.18
N ALA A 88 -7.28 6.07 -6.82
CA ALA A 88 -8.43 5.52 -6.12
C ALA A 88 -8.98 4.25 -6.78
N VAL A 89 -9.39 3.29 -5.96
CA VAL A 89 -9.98 2.02 -6.38
C VAL A 89 -11.29 1.81 -5.63
N ALA A 90 -12.41 1.85 -6.35
CA ALA A 90 -13.71 1.48 -5.80
C ALA A 90 -13.93 -0.01 -5.93
N PHE A 91 -14.50 -0.62 -4.90
CA PHE A 91 -14.83 -2.03 -4.86
C PHE A 91 -16.11 -2.26 -4.06
N THR A 92 -16.74 -3.41 -4.29
CA THR A 92 -17.89 -3.85 -3.48
C THR A 92 -17.43 -4.79 -2.37
N PHE A 93 -18.15 -4.79 -1.25
CA PHE A 93 -17.95 -5.75 -0.17
C PHE A 93 -19.28 -6.10 0.52
N ASP A 94 -19.29 -7.16 1.32
CA ASP A 94 -20.47 -7.58 2.07
C ASP A 94 -20.40 -7.19 3.56
N ASP A 95 -21.47 -7.44 4.31
CA ASP A 95 -21.53 -7.09 5.73
C ASP A 95 -20.57 -7.95 6.60
N GLU A 96 -20.00 -9.04 6.06
CA GLU A 96 -18.96 -9.86 6.70
C GLU A 96 -17.54 -9.34 6.39
N GLY A 97 -17.40 -8.44 5.42
CA GLY A 97 -16.14 -7.83 5.01
C GLY A 97 -15.44 -8.57 3.86
N ASP A 98 -16.12 -9.52 3.22
CA ASP A 98 -15.59 -10.20 2.04
C ASP A 98 -15.62 -9.28 0.82
N ILE A 99 -14.53 -9.30 0.04
CA ILE A 99 -14.33 -8.39 -1.09
C ILE A 99 -14.99 -8.96 -2.35
N GLY A 100 -15.89 -8.17 -2.92
CA GLY A 100 -16.53 -8.39 -4.21
C GLY A 100 -15.68 -7.91 -5.40
N ASP A 101 -16.33 -7.17 -6.29
CA ASP A 101 -15.75 -6.70 -7.55
C ASP A 101 -15.16 -5.29 -7.43
N VAL A 102 -14.16 -5.00 -8.27
CA VAL A 102 -13.70 -3.63 -8.50
C VAL A 102 -14.71 -2.95 -9.42
N THR A 103 -15.27 -1.85 -8.96
CA THR A 103 -16.35 -1.10 -9.63
C THR A 103 -15.88 0.18 -10.28
N GLY A 104 -14.68 0.65 -9.94
CA GLY A 104 -14.08 1.80 -10.60
C GLY A 104 -12.63 2.02 -10.22
N LEU A 105 -11.93 2.72 -11.11
CA LEU A 105 -10.55 3.15 -10.92
C LEU A 105 -10.46 4.63 -11.27
N PHE A 106 -9.69 5.37 -10.49
CA PHE A 106 -9.31 6.73 -10.81
C PHE A 106 -7.81 6.90 -10.58
N GLY A 107 -7.18 7.63 -11.49
CA GLY A 107 -5.79 8.06 -11.38
C GLY A 107 -5.69 9.46 -11.98
N GLY A 108 -5.10 10.38 -11.24
CA GLY A 108 -4.99 11.77 -11.66
C GLY A 108 -3.70 12.41 -11.19
N LEU A 109 -3.04 13.14 -12.08
CA LEU A 109 -1.90 13.99 -11.76
C LEU A 109 -2.36 15.43 -11.54
N GLN A 110 -1.64 16.14 -10.68
CA GLN A 110 -1.89 17.56 -10.40
C GLN A 110 -0.58 18.34 -10.49
N LYS A 111 -0.60 19.44 -11.24
CA LYS A 111 0.52 20.39 -11.21
C LYS A 111 0.55 21.13 -9.87
N PRO A 112 1.64 21.04 -9.07
CA PRO A 112 1.81 21.85 -7.87
C PRO A 112 2.16 23.30 -8.23
N THR A 113 2.02 24.22 -7.26
CA THR A 113 2.43 25.62 -7.43
C THR A 113 3.94 25.82 -7.27
N VAL A 114 4.63 24.90 -6.59
CA VAL A 114 6.08 24.88 -6.41
C VAL A 114 6.74 23.72 -7.16
N PRO A 115 8.03 23.83 -7.56
CA PRO A 115 8.75 22.70 -8.15
C PRO A 115 8.79 21.49 -7.21
N ILE A 116 8.67 20.29 -7.77
CA ILE A 116 8.73 19.06 -6.98
C ILE A 116 10.16 18.88 -6.42
N PRO A 117 10.34 18.69 -5.09
CA PRO A 117 11.67 18.48 -4.53
C PRO A 117 12.36 17.24 -5.11
N PRO A 118 13.69 17.27 -5.38
CA PRO A 118 14.39 16.12 -5.97
C PRO A 118 14.28 14.82 -5.16
N GLU A 119 14.18 14.90 -3.83
CA GLU A 119 13.91 13.72 -3.00
C GLU A 119 12.52 13.11 -3.24
N ILE A 120 11.50 13.93 -3.50
CA ILE A 120 10.14 13.48 -3.80
C ILE A 120 10.10 12.85 -5.18
N THR A 121 10.71 13.48 -6.19
CA THR A 121 10.83 12.86 -7.52
C THR A 121 11.57 11.52 -7.45
N ARG A 122 12.57 11.37 -6.56
CA ARG A 122 13.24 10.08 -6.38
C ARG A 122 12.36 9.02 -5.73
N LEU A 123 11.49 9.44 -4.81
CA LEU A 123 10.61 8.54 -4.07
C LEU A 123 9.41 8.08 -4.93
N THR A 124 8.80 9.03 -5.63
CA THR A 124 7.52 8.87 -6.34
C THR A 124 7.72 8.60 -7.83
N GLU A 125 8.92 8.87 -8.36
CA GLU A 125 9.24 8.85 -9.80
C GLU A 125 8.47 9.90 -10.64
N ILE A 126 7.75 10.82 -9.99
CA ILE A 126 6.99 11.90 -10.65
C ILE A 126 7.88 13.13 -10.84
N THR A 127 7.92 13.65 -12.08
CA THR A 127 8.69 14.85 -12.44
C THR A 127 7.79 16.05 -12.73
N ASP A 128 8.36 17.27 -12.65
CA ASP A 128 7.66 18.52 -13.00
C ASP A 128 7.10 18.48 -14.44
N GLU A 129 7.78 17.80 -15.36
CA GLU A 129 7.33 17.62 -16.74
C GLU A 129 6.08 16.73 -16.85
N MET A 130 5.98 15.69 -16.02
CA MET A 130 4.84 14.76 -16.03
C MET A 130 3.56 15.47 -15.57
N VAL A 131 3.67 16.32 -14.56
CA VAL A 131 2.54 17.05 -13.98
C VAL A 131 2.25 18.37 -14.72
N ALA A 132 3.07 18.77 -15.68
CA ALA A 132 2.91 20.05 -16.37
C ALA A 132 1.55 20.15 -17.09
N GLY A 133 0.69 21.05 -16.61
CA GLY A 133 -0.63 21.28 -17.18
C GLY A 133 -1.69 20.27 -16.76
N GLN A 134 -1.35 19.32 -15.89
CA GLN A 134 -2.28 18.35 -15.33
C GLN A 134 -3.13 18.98 -14.23
N MET A 135 -4.37 18.52 -14.15
CA MET A 135 -5.34 18.91 -13.14
C MET A 135 -6.22 17.70 -12.81
N ILE A 136 -6.34 17.40 -11.52
CA ILE A 136 -7.23 16.33 -11.06
C ILE A 136 -8.69 16.72 -11.36
N ASP A 137 -9.43 15.83 -12.01
CA ASP A 137 -10.87 15.98 -12.18
C ASP A 137 -11.58 15.62 -10.86
N VAL A 138 -11.80 16.65 -10.05
CA VAL A 138 -12.45 16.52 -8.75
C VAL A 138 -13.89 16.01 -8.88
N GLY A 139 -14.57 16.29 -9.99
CA GLY A 139 -15.94 15.81 -10.23
C GLY A 139 -15.97 14.29 -10.44
N LEU A 140 -15.03 13.76 -11.22
CA LEU A 140 -14.90 12.33 -11.45
C LEU A 140 -14.45 11.60 -10.18
N LEU A 141 -13.45 12.14 -9.49
CA LEU A 141 -12.98 11.60 -8.21
C LEU A 141 -14.11 11.57 -7.16
N GLY A 142 -14.87 12.67 -7.03
CA GLY A 142 -16.01 12.75 -6.13
C GLY A 142 -17.09 11.73 -6.48
N ALA A 143 -17.42 11.54 -7.77
CA ALA A 143 -18.38 10.52 -8.19
C ALA A 143 -17.97 9.08 -7.82
N LEU A 144 -16.66 8.83 -7.65
CA LEU A 144 -16.14 7.54 -7.19
C LEU A 144 -16.17 7.41 -5.66
N ILE A 145 -15.83 8.49 -4.93
CA ILE A 145 -15.69 8.50 -3.47
C ILE A 145 -17.03 8.69 -2.75
N ASP A 146 -17.87 9.61 -3.20
CA ASP A 146 -19.10 10.01 -2.52
C ASP A 146 -20.10 8.86 -2.26
N PRO A 147 -20.26 7.82 -3.12
CA PRO A 147 -21.15 6.69 -2.81
C PRO A 147 -20.54 5.66 -1.85
N ALA A 148 -19.28 5.79 -1.45
CA ALA A 148 -18.61 4.78 -0.63
C ALA A 148 -19.14 4.76 0.81
N ASP A 149 -19.40 3.56 1.33
CA ASP A 149 -19.65 3.32 2.75
C ASP A 149 -18.37 3.47 3.57
N VAL A 150 -17.20 3.22 2.97
CA VAL A 150 -15.89 3.31 3.64
C VAL A 150 -14.80 3.77 2.67
N VAL A 151 -13.94 4.68 3.14
CA VAL A 151 -12.71 5.07 2.43
C VAL A 151 -11.50 4.62 3.26
N ILE A 152 -10.54 3.99 2.60
CA ILE A 152 -9.38 3.35 3.20
C ILE A 152 -8.12 3.94 2.59
N ALA A 153 -7.15 4.30 3.42
CA ALA A 153 -5.81 4.69 2.96
C ALA A 153 -4.74 3.99 3.80
N HIS A 154 -3.61 3.64 3.17
CA HIS A 154 -2.52 2.98 3.87
C HIS A 154 -1.90 3.90 4.94
N ASN A 155 -1.78 5.18 4.63
CA ASN A 155 -1.30 6.21 5.54
C ASN A 155 -2.40 7.25 5.81
N ALA A 156 -3.59 6.80 6.21
CA ALA A 156 -4.76 7.68 6.36
C ALA A 156 -4.50 8.96 7.17
N ARG A 157 -3.60 8.96 8.17
CA ARG A 157 -3.22 10.18 8.89
C ARG A 157 -2.58 11.24 7.98
N PHE A 158 -1.84 10.82 6.98
CA PHE A 158 -1.23 11.65 5.95
C PHE A 158 -2.22 11.94 4.81
N ASP A 159 -2.84 10.91 4.24
CA ASP A 159 -3.70 11.05 3.06
C ASP A 159 -4.98 11.85 3.35
N ARG A 160 -5.57 11.66 4.53
CA ARG A 160 -6.88 12.21 4.86
C ARG A 160 -6.96 13.74 4.72
N PRO A 161 -6.05 14.54 5.33
CA PRO A 161 -6.05 15.98 5.13
C PRO A 161 -5.98 16.44 3.67
N PHE A 162 -5.33 15.65 2.80
CA PHE A 162 -5.26 15.95 1.37
C PHE A 162 -6.57 15.56 0.66
N CYS A 163 -7.16 14.40 0.98
CA CYS A 163 -8.42 13.95 0.41
C CYS A 163 -9.63 14.81 0.82
N GLU A 164 -9.64 15.36 2.05
CA GLU A 164 -10.68 16.29 2.52
C GLU A 164 -10.73 17.59 1.67
N ALA A 165 -9.66 17.92 0.94
CA ALA A 165 -9.69 19.03 -0.03
C ALA A 165 -10.54 18.71 -1.29
N PHE A 166 -10.82 17.43 -1.55
CA PHE A 166 -11.45 16.95 -2.78
C PHE A 166 -12.84 16.33 -2.59
N SER A 167 -13.25 16.00 -1.36
CA SER A 167 -14.58 15.44 -1.06
C SER A 167 -15.11 15.95 0.28
N SER A 168 -16.45 15.96 0.42
CA SER A 168 -17.13 16.25 1.69
C SER A 168 -17.09 15.10 2.71
N MET A 169 -16.45 13.99 2.39
CA MET A 169 -16.34 12.81 3.26
C MET A 169 -15.43 13.07 4.47
N SER A 170 -15.98 12.82 5.66
CA SER A 170 -15.34 13.14 6.94
C SER A 170 -14.58 11.96 7.58
N GLU A 171 -14.54 10.79 6.96
CA GLU A 171 -14.00 9.57 7.58
C GLU A 171 -13.19 8.73 6.57
N ILE A 172 -11.86 8.79 6.70
CA ILE A 172 -10.89 7.93 5.99
C ILE A 172 -10.19 7.07 7.04
N TYR A 173 -10.29 5.76 6.91
CA TYR A 173 -9.78 4.79 7.87
C TYR A 173 -8.34 4.37 7.53
N GLN A 174 -7.50 4.26 8.57
CA GLN A 174 -6.15 3.69 8.44
C GLN A 174 -6.24 2.17 8.32
N TRP A 175 -5.54 1.59 7.34
CA TRP A 175 -5.55 0.13 7.12
C TRP A 175 -5.12 -0.71 8.35
N GLU A 176 -4.21 -0.21 9.19
CA GLU A 176 -3.81 -0.91 10.42
C GLU A 176 -4.85 -0.83 11.56
N GLU A 177 -5.72 0.18 11.53
CA GLU A 177 -6.84 0.37 12.47
C GLU A 177 -8.15 -0.24 11.94
N ALA A 178 -8.19 -0.56 10.64
CA ALA A 178 -9.23 -1.40 10.05
C ALA A 178 -9.04 -2.83 10.59
N ASP A 179 -9.69 -3.10 11.71
CA ASP A 179 -9.67 -4.40 12.37
C ASP A 179 -9.96 -5.50 11.33
N ARG A 180 -9.25 -6.64 11.41
CA ARG A 180 -9.53 -7.83 10.56
C ARG A 180 -11.04 -8.06 10.56
N PRO A 181 -11.67 -8.50 9.44
CA PRO A 181 -13.11 -8.40 9.21
C PRO A 181 -13.90 -9.35 10.11
N LEU A 182 -13.93 -9.06 11.41
CA LEU A 182 -14.50 -9.83 12.50
C LEU A 182 -14.53 -8.93 13.74
N LYS A 183 -15.18 -7.76 13.61
CA LYS A 183 -16.02 -7.16 14.65
C LYS A 183 -16.60 -5.84 14.14
N ARG A 184 -17.86 -5.92 13.69
CA ARG A 184 -18.84 -4.83 13.70
C ARG A 184 -18.28 -3.46 13.30
N LEU A 185 -18.31 -3.18 11.99
CA LEU A 185 -18.52 -1.82 11.49
C LEU A 185 -19.96 -1.40 11.84
N THR A 186 -20.25 -1.26 13.13
CA THR A 186 -21.36 -0.43 13.59
C THR A 186 -20.78 0.93 13.86
N ALA A 187 -21.52 1.98 13.50
CA ALA A 187 -21.24 3.40 13.72
C ALA A 187 -21.07 3.82 15.20
N PHE A 188 -20.31 3.04 15.98
CA PHE A 188 -20.29 3.06 17.44
C PHE A 188 -19.08 3.78 18.04
N ASP A 189 -18.09 4.17 17.24
CA ASP A 189 -16.99 5.03 17.72
C ASP A 189 -17.26 6.54 17.52
N ARG A 190 -18.55 6.92 17.47
CA ARG A 190 -19.00 8.32 17.62
C ARG A 190 -18.73 8.92 19.02
N TYR A 191 -17.85 8.34 19.83
CA TYR A 191 -17.71 8.76 21.22
C TYR A 191 -16.33 8.48 21.80
N GLU A 192 -15.32 9.29 21.46
CA GLU A 192 -14.17 9.62 22.35
C GLU A 192 -13.56 10.98 21.93
N ALA A 193 -14.41 11.99 21.66
CA ALA A 193 -13.99 13.40 21.57
C ALA A 193 -15.07 14.36 22.12
N GLY A 194 -15.95 13.84 22.99
CA GLY A 194 -17.10 14.55 23.55
C GLY A 194 -17.05 14.82 25.06
N SER A 195 -15.89 14.68 25.72
CA SER A 195 -15.74 15.02 27.14
C SER A 195 -14.43 15.73 27.41
N GLY A 196 -14.40 17.02 27.07
CA GLY A 196 -13.34 17.96 27.41
C GLY A 196 -13.89 19.38 27.52
N SER A 197 -14.92 19.57 28.36
CA SER A 197 -15.37 20.89 28.80
C SER A 197 -16.15 20.78 30.10
N HIS A 198 -15.44 20.91 31.22
CA HIS A 198 -15.78 21.76 32.36
C HIS A 198 -14.50 22.20 33.07
#